data_AF-A0A538QW75-F1
#
_entry.id   AF-A0A538QW75-F1
#
_cell.length_a   1.000
_cell.length_b   1.000
_cell.length_c   1.000
_cell.angle_alpha   90.00
_cell.angle_beta   90.00
_cell.angle_gamma   90.00
#
_symmetry.space_group_name_H-M   'P 1'
#
loop_
_entity.id
_entity.type
_entity.pdbx_description
1 polymer ?
#
loop_
_entity_poly.entity_id
_entity_poly.type
_entity_poly.pdbx_seq_one_letter_code
_entity_poly.pdbx_strand_id
1 'polypeptide(L)'
;MQGFQISAARHINTMLGSSKRRRRGQVFADRYHVEVITSPRRAYHALKYVLCNWRRHKEDQQGLARTWLVDPFSSGISFPDWKELQDKDLEWSIRETYDPLLVSPPKTWLLREAWKRHGSISARDVPSRHR
;
A
#
# COMPACT_ATOMS: atom_id res chain seq x y z
N MET A 1 19.40 -3.37 -0.43
CA MET A 1 18.25 -4.23 -0.03
C MET A 1 18.62 -5.41 0.84
N GLN A 2 19.78 -6.06 0.64
CA GLN A 2 20.15 -7.28 1.37
C GLN A 2 20.09 -7.15 2.91
N GLY A 3 20.63 -6.06 3.48
CA GLY A 3 20.57 -5.84 4.93
C GLY A 3 19.16 -5.77 5.49
N PHE A 4 18.25 -5.06 4.80
CA PHE A 4 16.83 -5.01 5.17
C PHE A 4 16.18 -6.39 5.09
N GLN A 5 16.37 -7.12 3.98
CA GLN A 5 15.79 -8.46 3.79
C GLN A 5 16.24 -9.44 4.88
N ILE A 6 17.52 -9.43 5.26
CA ILE A 6 18.04 -10.27 6.33
C ILE A 6 17.39 -9.92 7.66
N SER A 7 17.36 -8.62 8.02
CA SER A 7 16.78 -8.16 9.28
C SER A 7 15.28 -8.49 9.36
N ALA A 8 14.50 -8.11 8.34
CA ALA A 8 13.07 -8.37 8.29
C ALA A 8 12.76 -9.87 8.30
N ALA A 9 13.50 -10.69 7.54
CA ALA A 9 13.30 -12.13 7.52
C ALA A 9 13.58 -12.78 8.89
N ARG A 10 14.55 -12.27 9.65
CA ARG A 10 14.81 -12.75 11.02
C ARG A 10 13.64 -12.45 11.94
N HIS A 11 13.13 -11.22 11.93
CA HIS A 11 11.98 -10.81 12.76
C HIS A 11 10.71 -11.58 12.39
N ILE A 12 10.38 -11.68 11.10
CA ILE A 12 9.22 -12.42 10.61
C ILE A 12 9.31 -13.90 11.00
N ASN A 13 10.46 -14.54 10.83
CA ASN A 13 10.65 -15.94 11.23
C ASN A 13 10.58 -16.17 12.74
N THR A 14 10.94 -15.16 13.55
CA THR A 14 10.73 -15.18 15.00
C THR A 14 9.25 -15.09 15.34
N MET A 15 8.53 -14.13 14.77
CA MET A 15 7.09 -13.96 15.02
C MET A 15 6.25 -15.15 14.57
N LEU A 16 6.61 -15.78 13.45
CA LEU A 16 5.91 -16.96 12.92
C LEU A 16 6.40 -18.29 13.52
N GLY A 17 7.42 -18.26 14.37
CA GLY A 17 7.86 -19.45 15.12
C GLY A 17 6.91 -19.77 16.26
N SER A 18 6.85 -21.03 16.68
CA SER A 18 6.15 -21.37 17.92
C SER A 18 7.01 -20.94 19.13
N SER A 19 6.38 -20.81 20.30
CA SER A 19 7.05 -20.40 21.55
C SER A 19 8.27 -21.25 21.91
N LYS A 20 8.37 -22.47 21.36
CA LYS A 20 9.48 -23.41 21.58
C LYS A 20 10.52 -23.43 20.44
N ARG A 21 10.22 -22.87 19.26
CA ARG A 21 11.12 -22.93 18.10
C ARG A 21 10.83 -21.86 17.04
N ARG A 22 11.87 -21.07 16.75
CA ARG A 22 11.91 -20.11 15.63
C ARG A 22 11.73 -20.81 14.27
N ARG A 23 10.89 -20.26 13.39
CA ARG A 23 10.80 -20.70 11.98
C ARG A 23 12.15 -20.44 11.29
N ARG A 24 12.53 -21.29 10.34
CA ARG A 24 13.76 -21.12 9.55
C ARG A 24 13.40 -21.16 8.07
N GLY A 25 14.17 -20.44 7.25
CA GLY A 25 13.99 -20.39 5.80
C GLY A 25 13.99 -18.96 5.25
N GLN A 26 14.03 -18.87 3.93
CA GLN A 26 13.89 -17.60 3.20
C GLN A 26 12.46 -17.05 3.35
N VAL A 27 12.36 -15.73 3.53
CA VAL A 27 11.10 -14.99 3.56
C VAL A 27 10.89 -14.21 2.27
N PHE A 28 11.97 -13.67 1.71
CA PHE A 28 11.97 -12.91 0.47
C PHE A 28 12.60 -13.74 -0.64
N ALA A 29 12.14 -13.52 -1.87
CA ALA A 29 12.88 -13.95 -3.05
C ALA A 29 14.16 -13.11 -3.20
N ASP A 30 15.22 -13.69 -3.78
CA ASP A 30 16.52 -13.01 -3.91
C ASP A 30 16.49 -11.81 -4.86
N ARG A 31 15.45 -11.70 -5.71
CA ARG A 31 15.29 -10.62 -6.70
C ARG A 31 14.24 -9.63 -6.25
N TYR A 32 14.54 -8.34 -6.41
CA TYR A 32 13.61 -7.24 -6.26
C TYR A 32 13.69 -6.32 -7.48
N HIS A 33 12.58 -5.68 -7.81
CA HIS A 33 12.53 -4.69 -8.88
C HIS A 33 12.64 -3.29 -8.28
N VAL A 34 13.50 -2.45 -8.87
CA VAL A 34 13.63 -1.04 -8.50
C VAL A 34 13.32 -0.20 -9.71
N GLU A 35 12.40 0.73 -9.53
CA GLU A 35 12.20 1.83 -10.45
C GLU A 35 12.34 3.15 -9.69
N VAL A 36 13.25 4.01 -10.16
CA VAL A 36 13.37 5.37 -9.64
C VAL A 36 12.28 6.24 -10.26
N ILE A 37 11.41 6.78 -9.43
CA ILE A 37 10.33 7.67 -9.87
C ILE A 37 10.89 9.07 -10.07
N THR A 38 11.03 9.49 -11.33
CA THR A 38 11.64 10.78 -11.69
C THR A 38 10.66 11.79 -12.30
N SER A 39 9.42 11.40 -12.57
CA SER A 39 8.43 12.29 -13.18
C SER A 39 7.07 12.29 -12.46
N PRO A 40 6.32 13.40 -12.53
CA PRO A 40 4.99 13.49 -11.94
C PRO A 40 4.02 12.41 -12.44
N ARG A 41 4.07 12.10 -13.74
CA ARG A 41 3.24 11.05 -14.34
C ARG A 41 3.55 9.66 -13.77
N ARG A 42 4.84 9.34 -13.61
CA ARG A 42 5.22 8.08 -12.97
C ARG A 42 4.82 8.04 -11.51
N ALA A 43 4.95 9.14 -10.78
CA ALA A 43 4.48 9.23 -9.40
C ALA A 43 2.97 8.97 -9.28
N TYR A 44 2.15 9.56 -10.16
CA TYR A 44 0.72 9.30 -10.23
C TYR A 44 0.41 7.82 -10.45
N HIS A 45 1.02 7.20 -11.46
CA HIS A 45 0.80 5.78 -11.74
C HIS A 45 1.32 4.86 -10.63
N ALA A 46 2.45 5.17 -10.01
CA ALA A 46 3.00 4.41 -8.91
C ALA A 46 2.13 4.49 -7.65
N LEU A 47 1.64 5.68 -7.28
CA LEU A 47 0.70 5.85 -6.16
C LEU A 47 -0.58 5.05 -6.40
N LYS A 48 -1.20 5.23 -7.58
CA LYS A 48 -2.39 4.47 -7.99
C LYS A 48 -2.14 2.97 -7.96
N TYR A 49 -0.98 2.51 -8.43
CA TYR A 49 -0.61 1.11 -8.40
C TYR A 49 -0.51 0.59 -6.97
N VAL A 50 0.28 1.24 -6.11
CA VAL A 50 0.51 0.79 -4.72
C VAL A 50 -0.80 0.78 -3.92
N LEU A 51 -1.61 1.83 -4.03
CA LEU A 51 -2.84 1.97 -3.25
C LEU A 51 -3.98 1.07 -3.74
N CYS A 52 -4.00 0.72 -5.02
CA CYS A 52 -5.09 -0.06 -5.63
C CYS A 52 -4.64 -1.44 -6.15
N ASN A 53 -3.44 -1.91 -5.80
CA ASN A 53 -2.91 -3.19 -6.28
C ASN A 53 -3.82 -4.37 -5.87
N TRP A 54 -4.39 -4.34 -4.67
CA TRP A 54 -5.30 -5.37 -4.18
C TRP A 54 -6.51 -5.59 -5.12
N ARG A 55 -7.01 -4.53 -5.78
CA ARG A 55 -8.09 -4.63 -6.78
C ARG A 55 -7.64 -5.29 -8.06
N ARG A 56 -6.40 -5.04 -8.49
CA ARG A 56 -5.80 -5.75 -9.63
C ARG A 56 -5.79 -7.26 -9.35
N HIS A 57 -5.52 -7.65 -8.11
CA HIS A 57 -5.48 -9.04 -7.67
C HIS A 57 -6.84 -9.59 -7.18
N LYS A 58 -7.91 -8.80 -7.27
CA LYS A 58 -9.27 -9.17 -6.84
C LYS A 58 -9.38 -9.56 -5.36
N GLU A 59 -8.46 -9.08 -4.53
CA GLU A 59 -8.46 -9.34 -3.09
C GLU A 59 -9.63 -8.61 -2.41
N ASP A 60 -10.02 -7.46 -2.97
CA ASP A 60 -11.22 -6.70 -2.63
C ASP A 60 -12.54 -7.45 -2.91
N GLN A 61 -12.51 -8.64 -3.51
CA GLN A 61 -13.70 -9.41 -3.86
C GLN A 61 -13.93 -10.60 -2.92
N GLN A 62 -13.03 -10.83 -1.96
CA GLN A 62 -12.98 -12.05 -1.16
C GLN A 62 -13.14 -11.76 0.34
N GLY A 63 -13.81 -12.68 1.04
CA GLY A 63 -13.92 -12.68 2.51
C GLY A 63 -14.35 -11.33 3.10
N LEU A 64 -13.70 -10.96 4.21
CA LEU A 64 -13.96 -9.69 4.90
C LEU A 64 -13.53 -8.48 4.05
N ALA A 65 -12.49 -8.62 3.21
CA ALA A 65 -11.96 -7.53 2.38
C ALA A 65 -13.02 -6.92 1.44
N ARG A 66 -14.01 -7.71 1.00
CA ARG A 66 -15.15 -7.24 0.19
C ARG A 66 -16.00 -6.14 0.84
N THR A 67 -15.92 -6.02 2.16
CA THR A 67 -16.63 -5.00 2.92
C THR A 67 -15.81 -3.72 3.12
N TRP A 68 -14.60 -3.64 2.56
CA TRP A 68 -13.72 -2.48 2.62
C TRP A 68 -13.66 -1.77 1.27
N LEU A 69 -13.60 -0.43 1.31
CA LEU A 69 -13.41 0.38 0.11
C LEU A 69 -11.92 0.62 -0.20
N VAL A 70 -11.08 0.63 0.82
CA VAL A 70 -9.62 0.80 0.76
C VAL A 70 -8.95 -0.40 1.39
N ASP A 71 -7.77 -0.78 0.87
CA ASP A 71 -7.01 -1.94 1.36
C ASP A 71 -6.57 -1.73 2.82
N PRO A 72 -7.05 -2.54 3.78
CA PRO A 72 -6.65 -2.43 5.18
C PRO A 72 -5.16 -2.73 5.40
N PHE A 73 -4.50 -3.46 4.49
CA PHE A 73 -3.09 -3.81 4.59
C PHE A 73 -2.17 -2.83 3.85
N SER A 74 -2.69 -1.65 3.49
CA SER A 74 -1.94 -0.58 2.85
C SER A 74 -2.03 0.73 3.63
N SER A 75 -1.14 1.67 3.33
CA SER A 75 -1.23 3.06 3.81
C SER A 75 -2.41 3.85 3.22
N GLY A 76 -3.30 3.23 2.44
CA GLY A 76 -4.39 3.90 1.75
C GLY A 76 -5.39 4.56 2.68
N ILE A 77 -5.59 4.03 3.89
CA ILE A 77 -6.55 4.63 4.84
C ILE A 77 -6.11 6.03 5.30
N SER A 78 -4.81 6.31 5.29
CA SER A 78 -4.24 7.61 5.65
C SER A 78 -3.90 8.46 4.43
N PHE A 79 -4.24 8.01 3.22
CA PHE A 79 -4.00 8.80 2.00
C PHE A 79 -5.08 9.88 1.87
N PRO A 80 -4.72 11.18 1.90
CA PRO A 80 -5.72 12.25 1.99
C PRO A 80 -6.36 12.58 0.64
N ASP A 81 -5.64 12.38 -0.47
CA ASP A 81 -6.05 12.87 -1.79
C ASP A 81 -6.92 11.86 -2.58
N TRP A 82 -7.72 11.05 -1.89
CA TRP A 82 -8.69 10.17 -2.55
C TRP A 82 -9.80 11.00 -3.20
N LYS A 83 -10.18 10.62 -4.42
CA LYS A 83 -11.33 11.21 -5.12
C LYS A 83 -12.61 11.18 -4.27
N GLU A 84 -12.83 10.08 -3.56
CA GLU A 84 -14.00 9.88 -2.70
C GLU A 84 -14.06 10.79 -1.46
N LEU A 85 -12.95 11.44 -1.11
CA LEU A 85 -12.83 12.34 0.03
C LEU A 85 -12.81 13.83 -0.37
N GLN A 86 -12.69 14.17 -1.66
CA GLN A 86 -12.51 15.56 -2.11
C GLN A 86 -13.64 16.51 -1.70
N ASP A 87 -14.85 16.00 -1.48
CA ASP A 87 -16.04 16.77 -1.09
C ASP A 87 -16.48 16.46 0.36
N LYS A 88 -15.60 15.88 1.18
CA LYS A 88 -15.92 15.46 2.55
C LYS A 88 -14.88 15.99 3.54
N ASP A 89 -15.34 16.63 4.60
CA ASP A 89 -14.52 16.96 5.78
C ASP A 89 -14.19 15.73 6.64
N LEU A 90 -14.26 14.52 6.08
CA LEU A 90 -14.23 13.26 6.80
C LEU A 90 -13.13 12.35 6.30
N GLU A 91 -12.44 11.72 7.25
CA GLU A 91 -11.58 10.56 7.00
C GLU A 91 -12.44 9.31 6.75
N TRP A 92 -11.80 8.24 6.26
CA TRP A 92 -12.48 6.95 6.15
C TRP A 92 -12.98 6.48 7.52
N SER A 93 -14.17 5.88 7.56
CA SER A 93 -14.64 5.21 8.77
C SER A 93 -13.75 4.01 9.08
N ILE A 94 -12.89 4.17 10.09
CA ILE A 94 -12.00 3.13 10.59
C ILE A 94 -12.82 2.17 11.45
N ARG A 95 -12.66 0.85 11.25
CA ARG A 95 -13.29 -0.14 12.12
C ARG A 95 -12.60 -0.16 13.47
N GLU A 96 -13.34 -0.40 14.55
CA GLU A 96 -12.77 -0.52 15.90
C GLU A 96 -11.67 -1.59 15.99
N THR A 97 -11.77 -2.65 15.17
CA THR A 97 -10.78 -3.74 15.12
C THR A 97 -9.57 -3.45 14.24
N TYR A 98 -9.53 -2.29 13.58
CA TYR A 98 -8.41 -1.91 12.73
C TYR A 98 -7.31 -1.26 13.56
N ASP A 99 -6.12 -1.83 13.47
CA ASP A 99 -4.90 -1.23 14.02
C ASP A 99 -4.24 -0.35 12.93
N PRO A 100 -4.23 0.99 13.08
CA PRO A 100 -3.71 1.88 12.05
C PRO A 100 -2.22 1.68 11.81
N LEU A 101 -1.86 1.54 10.53
CA LEU A 101 -0.47 1.51 10.12
C LEU A 101 0.20 2.87 10.40
N LEU A 102 1.32 2.86 11.12
CA LEU A 102 2.15 4.05 11.30
C LEU A 102 2.77 4.46 9.96
N VAL A 103 2.34 5.61 9.43
CA VAL A 103 2.82 6.16 8.16
C VAL A 103 3.55 7.48 8.37
N SER A 104 4.52 7.77 7.51
CA SER A 104 5.16 9.08 7.45
C SER A 104 4.61 9.87 6.26
N PRO A 105 4.30 11.17 6.41
CA PRO A 105 3.82 11.98 5.30
C PRO A 105 4.89 12.09 4.19
N PRO A 106 4.46 12.24 2.92
CA PRO A 106 5.38 12.39 1.81
C PRO A 106 6.22 13.66 1.96
N LYS A 107 7.54 13.54 1.77
CA LYS A 107 8.48 14.67 1.92
C LYS A 107 8.92 15.30 0.60
N THR A 108 8.78 14.58 -0.51
CA THR A 108 9.24 15.04 -1.82
C THR A 108 8.15 15.81 -2.54
N TRP A 109 8.55 16.81 -3.34
CA TRP A 109 7.61 17.54 -4.20
C TRP A 109 6.81 16.62 -5.14
N LEU A 110 7.45 15.55 -5.65
CA LEU A 110 6.81 14.56 -6.52
C LEU A 110 5.61 13.87 -5.85
N LEU A 111 5.73 13.46 -4.59
CA LEU A 111 4.69 12.73 -3.85
C LEU A 111 3.72 13.66 -3.10
N ARG A 112 4.10 14.90 -2.83
CA ARG A 112 3.22 15.89 -2.22
C ARG A 112 2.26 16.52 -3.23
N GLU A 113 2.79 17.03 -4.34
CA GLU A 113 2.03 17.91 -5.23
C GLU A 113 2.11 17.52 -6.70
N ALA A 114 3.29 17.17 -7.21
CA ALA A 114 3.49 17.14 -8.66
C ALA A 114 2.60 16.10 -9.35
N TRP A 115 2.41 14.93 -8.73
CA TRP A 115 1.58 13.86 -9.25
C TRP A 115 0.13 14.28 -9.52
N LYS A 116 -0.41 15.23 -8.75
CA LYS A 116 -1.81 15.70 -8.83
C LYS A 116 -2.15 16.31 -10.19
N ARG A 117 -1.13 16.78 -10.93
CA ARG A 117 -1.26 17.28 -12.31
C ARG A 117 -1.79 16.25 -13.30
N HIS A 118 -1.78 14.96 -12.94
CA HIS A 118 -2.21 13.86 -13.79
C HIS A 118 -3.61 13.31 -13.44
N GLY A 119 -4.31 13.93 -12.49
CA GLY A 119 -5.69 13.61 -12.12
C GLY A 119 -5.84 13.10 -10.68
N SER A 120 -7.07 12.76 -10.32
CA SER A 120 -7.38 12.16 -9.01
C SER A 120 -7.17 10.64 -9.02
N ILE A 121 -6.98 10.08 -7.83
CA ILE A 121 -6.90 8.64 -7.58
C ILE A 121 -8.19 8.24 -6.90
N SER A 122 -8.90 7.24 -7.44
CA SER A 122 -10.14 6.73 -6.84
C SER A 122 -9.86 5.42 -6.12
N ALA A 123 -10.48 5.22 -4.96
CA ALA A 123 -10.41 3.96 -4.22
C ALA A 123 -10.95 2.77 -5.03
N ARG A 124 -11.68 3.02 -6.14
CA ARG A 124 -12.23 2.02 -7.08
C ARG A 124 -11.38 1.79 -8.32
N ASP A 125 -10.23 2.47 -8.42
CA ASP A 125 -9.33 2.30 -9.55
C ASP A 125 -8.80 0.86 -9.66
N VAL A 126 -8.64 0.36 -10.89
CA VAL A 126 -7.97 -0.93 -11.16
C VAL A 126 -6.71 -0.65 -11.99
N PRO A 127 -5.52 -0.67 -11.38
CA PRO A 127 -4.26 -0.42 -12.08
C PRO A 127 -4.02 -1.43 -13.20
N SER A 128 -3.37 -0.99 -14.29
CA SER A 128 -2.97 -1.84 -15.42
C SER A 128 -4.11 -2.58 -16.12
N ARG A 129 -5.37 -2.22 -15.87
CA ARG A 129 -6.49 -2.70 -16.69
C ARG A 129 -6.37 -2.00 -18.04
N HIS A 130 -5.95 -2.74 -19.06
CA HIS A 130 -6.09 -2.29 -20.44
C HIS A 130 -7.57 -1.97 -20.66
N ARG A 131 -7.84 -0.76 -21.15
CA ARG A 131 -9.18 -0.36 -21.58
C ARG A 131 -9.59 -1.20 -22.78
#